data_AF-A0A098E831-F1
#
_entry.id   AF-A0A098E831-F1
#
_cell.length_a   1.000
_cell.length_b   1.000
_cell.length_c   1.000
_cell.angle_alpha   90.00
_cell.angle_beta   90.00
_cell.angle_gamma   90.00
#
_symmetry.space_group_name_H-M   'P 1'
#
loop_
_entity.id
_entity.type
_entity.pdbx_description
1 polymer ?
#
loop_
_entity_poly.entity_id
_entity_poly.type
_entity_poly.pdbx_seq_one_letter_code
_entity_poly.pdbx_strand_id
1 'polypeptide(L)'
;MKCTHISVQKKICWIWIAVDRNGHKFINCEIGTRGTETGVLLWKKIEKKINEKNGKVCTDYWGPYESFVPKEKHIQQDVRELPKMNPCYCDNI
;
A
#
# COMPACT_ATOMS: atom_id res chain seq x y z
N MET A 1 23.39 28.83 -35.94
CA MET A 1 23.11 27.57 -35.21
C MET A 1 21.89 27.81 -34.33
N LYS A 2 20.79 27.08 -34.55
CA LYS A 2 19.61 27.17 -33.67
C LYS A 2 19.72 26.09 -32.61
N CYS A 3 19.80 26.49 -31.34
CA CYS A 3 19.71 25.58 -30.21
C CYS A 3 18.23 25.50 -29.81
N THR A 4 17.61 24.33 -29.99
CA THR A 4 16.23 24.07 -29.60
C THR A 4 16.24 23.46 -28.20
N HIS A 5 15.60 24.13 -27.24
CA HIS A 5 15.40 23.60 -25.90
C HIS A 5 14.40 22.44 -25.94
N ILE A 6 14.88 21.20 -25.85
CA ILE A 6 14.04 20.00 -25.75
C ILE A 6 13.76 19.74 -24.27
N SER A 7 12.56 20.11 -23.81
CA SER A 7 12.11 19.72 -22.47
C SER A 7 11.64 18.26 -22.49
N VAL A 8 12.37 17.36 -21.83
CA VAL A 8 11.95 15.97 -21.63
C VAL A 8 10.88 15.93 -20.53
N GLN A 9 9.64 15.58 -20.88
CA GLN A 9 8.59 15.36 -19.90
C GLN A 9 8.80 13.99 -19.21
N LYS A 10 9.11 14.01 -17.92
CA LYS A 10 9.22 12.79 -17.11
C LYS A 10 7.82 12.31 -16.75
N LYS A 11 7.48 11.07 -17.15
CA LYS A 11 6.24 10.41 -16.70
C LYS A 11 6.45 9.92 -15.27
N ILE A 12 5.72 10.51 -14.33
CA ILE A 12 5.71 10.07 -12.93
C ILE A 12 4.82 8.83 -12.84
N CYS A 13 5.33 7.77 -12.22
CA CYS A 13 4.60 6.54 -11.98
C CYS A 13 4.65 6.16 -10.51
N TRP A 14 3.57 5.60 -10.00
CA TRP A 14 3.46 5.13 -8.63
C TRP A 14 3.53 3.61 -8.58
N ILE A 15 4.17 3.09 -7.54
CA ILE A 15 4.21 1.66 -7.27
C ILE A 15 3.42 1.36 -6.01
N TRP A 16 2.45 0.46 -6.14
CA TRP A 16 1.72 -0.13 -5.04
C TRP A 16 2.38 -1.46 -4.73
N ILE A 17 2.84 -1.66 -3.50
CA ILE A 17 3.58 -2.85 -3.10
C ILE A 17 2.89 -3.49 -1.89
N ALA A 18 2.66 -4.80 -1.98
CA ALA A 18 2.23 -5.62 -0.85
C ALA A 18 3.40 -6.49 -0.38
N VAL A 19 3.69 -6.40 0.92
CA VAL A 19 4.75 -7.15 1.58
C VAL A 19 4.20 -7.89 2.80
N ASP A 20 4.72 -9.09 3.03
CA ASP A 20 4.53 -9.83 4.28
C ASP A 20 5.57 -9.35 5.28
N ARG A 21 5.11 -8.63 6.31
CA ARG A 21 5.97 -8.05 7.34
C ARG A 21 6.67 -9.11 8.18
N ASN A 22 6.01 -10.23 8.49
CA ASN A 22 6.58 -11.25 9.37
C ASN A 22 7.45 -12.22 8.58
N GLY A 23 7.02 -12.55 7.36
CA GLY A 23 7.77 -13.43 6.47
C GLY A 23 8.94 -12.75 5.75
N HIS A 24 9.08 -11.42 5.85
CA HIS A 24 9.99 -10.59 5.05
C HIS A 24 9.91 -10.92 3.54
N LYS A 25 8.68 -11.13 3.04
CA LYS A 25 8.44 -11.63 1.68
C LYS A 25 7.68 -10.62 0.84
N PHE A 26 8.14 -10.45 -0.39
CA PHE A 26 7.35 -9.78 -1.42
C PHE A 26 6.11 -10.61 -1.76
N ILE A 27 4.93 -9.98 -1.78
CA ILE A 27 3.68 -10.66 -2.15
C ILE A 27 3.34 -10.33 -3.60
N ASN A 28 3.15 -9.04 -3.91
CA ASN A 28 2.80 -8.58 -5.25
C ASN A 28 3.01 -7.05 -5.36
N CYS A 29 3.03 -6.53 -6.59
CA CYS A 29 3.02 -5.10 -6.85
C CYS A 29 2.21 -4.74 -8.10
N GLU A 30 1.74 -3.50 -8.13
CA GLU A 30 1.14 -2.88 -9.31
C GLU A 30 1.78 -1.51 -9.56
N ILE A 31 1.94 -1.18 -10.84
CA ILE A 31 2.55 0.07 -11.29
C ILE A 31 1.49 0.86 -12.03
N GLY A 32 1.28 2.11 -11.64
CA GLY A 32 0.26 2.96 -12.24
C GLY A 32 0.09 4.31 -11.56
N THR A 33 -1.15 4.67 -11.28
CA THR A 33 -1.48 5.96 -10.67
C THR A 33 -1.47 5.86 -9.15
N ARG A 34 -1.43 7.00 -8.45
CA ARG A 34 -1.61 7.06 -6.98
C ARG A 34 -3.08 6.87 -6.56
N GLY A 35 -3.97 6.62 -7.52
CA GLY A 35 -5.41 6.53 -7.28
C GLY A 35 -5.86 5.14 -6.85
N THR A 36 -7.14 5.06 -6.48
CA THR A 36 -7.83 3.83 -6.11
C THR A 36 -7.75 2.75 -7.18
N GLU A 37 -7.78 3.10 -8.46
CA GLU A 37 -7.82 2.15 -9.58
C GLU A 37 -6.67 1.15 -9.55
N THR A 38 -5.42 1.64 -9.40
CA THR A 38 -4.24 0.78 -9.33
C THR A 38 -4.19 -0.01 -8.02
N GLY A 39 -4.64 0.57 -6.90
CA GLY A 39 -4.75 -0.11 -5.61
C GLY A 39 -5.75 -1.29 -5.63
N VAL A 40 -6.89 -1.14 -6.31
CA VAL A 40 -7.88 -2.21 -6.49
C VAL A 40 -7.31 -3.39 -7.29
N LEU A 41 -6.49 -3.11 -8.31
CA LEU A 41 -5.82 -4.18 -9.07
C LEU A 41 -4.87 -4.98 -8.18
N LEU A 42 -4.10 -4.30 -7.33
CA LEU A 42 -3.24 -4.97 -6.36
C LEU A 42 -4.08 -5.80 -5.38
N TRP A 43 -5.16 -5.21 -4.84
CA TRP A 43 -6.04 -5.87 -3.88
C TRP A 43 -6.59 -7.20 -4.41
N LYS A 44 -7.14 -7.21 -5.63
CA LYS A 44 -7.66 -8.42 -6.28
C LYS A 44 -6.62 -9.55 -6.37
N LYS A 45 -5.34 -9.22 -6.50
CA LYS A 45 -4.26 -10.22 -6.57
C LYS A 45 -3.89 -10.79 -5.20
N ILE A 46 -4.12 -10.06 -4.11
CA ILE A 46 -3.68 -10.44 -2.76
C ILE A 46 -4.82 -10.86 -1.83
N GLU A 47 -6.06 -10.45 -2.11
CA GLU A 47 -7.22 -10.64 -1.22
C GLU A 47 -7.46 -12.11 -0.88
N LYS A 48 -7.29 -13.01 -1.85
CA LYS A 48 -7.46 -14.45 -1.63
C LYS A 48 -6.50 -14.95 -0.56
N LYS A 49 -5.22 -14.59 -0.69
CA LYS A 49 -4.16 -15.00 0.24
C LYS A 49 -4.35 -14.40 1.64
N ILE A 50 -4.84 -13.16 1.70
CA ILE A 50 -5.15 -12.49 2.97
C ILE A 50 -6.34 -13.19 3.65
N ASN A 51 -7.41 -13.46 2.91
CA ASN A 51 -8.60 -14.11 3.42
C ASN A 51 -8.33 -15.54 3.91
N GLU A 52 -7.57 -16.34 3.15
CA GLU A 52 -7.19 -17.71 3.54
C GLU A 52 -6.42 -17.77 4.86
N LYS A 53 -5.61 -16.75 5.15
CA LYS A 53 -4.81 -16.66 6.36
C LYS A 53 -5.45 -15.82 7.47
N ASN A 54 -6.67 -15.33 7.26
CA ASN A 54 -7.31 -14.33 8.11
C ASN A 54 -6.39 -13.14 8.45
N GLY A 55 -5.56 -12.73 7.48
CA GLY A 55 -4.55 -11.72 7.66
C GLY A 55 -5.13 -10.31 7.75
N LYS A 56 -4.39 -9.41 8.41
CA LYS A 56 -4.68 -7.97 8.46
C LYS A 56 -3.73 -7.19 7.56
N VAL A 57 -4.18 -6.04 7.09
CA VAL A 57 -3.42 -5.16 6.20
C VAL A 57 -3.17 -3.84 6.91
N CYS A 58 -1.89 -3.52 7.07
CA CYS A 58 -1.46 -2.25 7.61
C CYS A 58 -1.20 -1.27 6.46
N THR A 59 -1.83 -0.09 6.49
CA THR A 59 -1.60 0.95 5.50
C THR A 59 -1.44 2.31 6.17
N ASP A 60 -0.85 3.24 5.42
CA ASP A 60 -0.81 4.65 5.80
C ASP A 60 -2.21 5.27 5.78
N TYR A 61 -2.36 6.41 6.48
CA TYR A 61 -3.58 7.23 6.49
C TYR A 61 -3.79 7.91 5.12
N TRP A 62 -4.35 7.16 4.16
CA TRP A 62 -4.58 7.63 2.79
C TRP A 62 -5.91 7.09 2.25
N GLY A 63 -6.83 7.99 1.91
CA GLY A 63 -8.24 7.68 1.59
C GLY A 63 -8.49 6.57 0.56
N PRO A 64 -7.66 6.41 -0.50
CA PRO A 64 -7.76 5.27 -1.40
C PRO A 64 -7.76 3.90 -0.73
N TYR A 65 -7.04 3.67 0.38
CA TYR A 65 -7.04 2.36 1.03
C TYR A 65 -8.42 1.97 1.57
N GLU A 66 -9.15 2.93 2.15
CA GLU A 66 -10.50 2.71 2.71
C GLU A 66 -11.52 2.33 1.63
N SER A 67 -11.25 2.64 0.36
CA SER A 67 -12.19 2.35 -0.73
C SER A 67 -12.20 0.88 -1.19
N PHE A 68 -11.14 0.12 -0.89
CA PHE A 68 -11.02 -1.27 -1.35
C PHE A 68 -10.55 -2.27 -0.30
N VAL A 69 -9.95 -1.81 0.81
CA VAL A 69 -9.62 -2.68 1.95
C VAL A 69 -10.82 -2.73 2.90
N PRO A 70 -11.36 -3.91 3.20
CA PRO A 70 -12.43 -4.06 4.19
C PRO A 70 -12.00 -3.57 5.57
N LYS A 71 -12.87 -2.81 6.26
CA LYS A 71 -12.57 -2.20 7.57
C LYS A 71 -12.15 -3.21 8.63
N GLU A 72 -12.68 -4.43 8.56
CA GLU A 72 -12.38 -5.50 9.52
C GLU A 72 -10.93 -6.00 9.39
N LYS A 73 -10.35 -5.87 8.20
CA LYS A 73 -8.97 -6.28 7.90
C LYS A 73 -8.00 -5.10 7.88
N HIS A 74 -8.50 -3.87 7.93
CA HIS A 74 -7.71 -2.67 7.75
C HIS A 74 -7.20 -2.14 9.08
N ILE A 75 -5.88 -2.11 9.24
CA ILE A 75 -5.20 -1.40 10.32
C ILE A 75 -4.60 -0.14 9.72
N GLN A 76 -5.27 0.99 9.91
CA GLN A 76 -4.75 2.29 9.53
C GLN A 76 -3.98 2.88 10.72
N GLN A 77 -2.71 3.23 10.52
CA GLN A 77 -1.96 3.95 11.55
C GLN A 77 -2.21 5.46 11.37
N ASP A 78 -2.89 6.10 12.33
CA ASP A 78 -2.88 7.57 12.44
C ASP A 78 -1.64 8.00 13.22
N VAL A 79 -0.81 8.83 12.60
CA VAL A 79 0.41 9.36 13.20
C VAL A 79 0.12 10.39 14.31
N ARG A 80 -1.14 10.85 14.45
CA ARG A 80 -1.54 11.92 15.39
C ARG A 80 -1.92 11.44 16.79
N GLU A 81 -2.21 10.16 16.98
CA GLU A 81 -2.48 9.58 18.30
C GLU A 81 -1.34 8.64 18.71
N LEU A 82 -0.19 9.21 19.06
CA LEU A 82 0.87 8.49 19.76
C LEU A 82 0.72 8.72 21.27
N PRO A 83 0.06 7.83 22.05
CA PRO A 83 0.71 7.44 23.28
C PRO A 83 2.01 6.72 22.88
N LYS A 84 3.09 6.92 23.63
CA LYS A 84 4.38 6.24 23.44
C LYS A 84 4.19 4.73 23.58
N MET A 85 3.69 4.07 22.53
CA MET A 85 3.50 2.63 22.47
C MET A 85 4.62 2.08 21.61
N ASN A 86 5.37 1.13 22.19
CA ASN A 86 6.57 0.57 21.61
C ASN A 86 6.31 0.03 20.18
N PRO A 87 7.25 0.21 19.23
CA PRO A 87 7.05 -0.03 17.79
C PRO A 87 6.83 -1.50 17.36
N CYS A 88 6.58 -2.41 18.30
CA CYS A 88 6.74 -3.86 18.11
C CYS A 88 5.62 -4.68 18.79
N TYR A 89 4.35 -4.44 18.48
CA TYR A 89 3.26 -5.32 18.92
C TYR A 89 2.28 -5.60 17.79
N CYS A 90 2.77 -6.29 16.75
CA CYS A 90 1.97 -7.15 15.88
C CYS A 90 2.60 -8.55 15.83
N ASP A 91 3.13 -9.01 16.97
CA ASP A 91 3.47 -10.41 17.19
C ASP A 91 2.40 -10.97 18.13
N ASN A 92 1.75 -12.06 17.69
CA ASN A 92 0.67 -12.81 18.35
C ASN A 92 -0.77 -12.31 18.07
N ILE A 93 -1.39 -12.90 17.05
CA ILE A 93 -2.57 -13.79 17.12
C ILE A 93 -2.75 -14.44 15.74
#